data_AF-A0A973D655-F1
#
_entry.id   AF-A0A973D655-F1
#
_cell.length_a   1.000
_cell.length_b   1.000
_cell.length_c   1.000
_cell.angle_alpha   90.00
_cell.angle_beta   90.00
_cell.angle_gamma   90.00
#
_symmetry.space_group_name_H-M   'P 1'
#
loop_
_entity.id
_entity.type
_entity.pdbx_description
1 polymer ?
#
loop_
_entity_poly.entity_id
_entity_poly.type
_entity_poly.pdbx_seq_one_letter_code
_entity_poly.pdbx_strand_id
1 'polypeptide(L)'
;MAALLRRCRCSLWLLLVVSLMGCTVPAATREAIVPIIAEITAESCQQQLQSLVALGPRFAGDADETRRSVEYIEKRLRQLGYQVQREAVGPWRGVEQVNLIVEIEGLVDPTTVV
;
A
#
# COMPACT_ATOMS: atom_id res chain seq x y z
N MET A 1 -7.09 41.83 -42.73
CA MET A 1 -6.84 41.11 -41.47
C MET A 1 -7.60 39.79 -41.55
N ALA A 2 -7.10 38.79 -42.29
CA ALA A 2 -6.02 37.90 -41.90
C ALA A 2 -6.39 37.05 -40.67
N ALA A 3 -6.75 35.79 -40.97
CA ALA A 3 -6.55 34.58 -40.18
C ALA A 3 -6.90 34.61 -38.69
N LEU A 4 -7.99 33.93 -38.28
CA LEU A 4 -8.08 33.28 -36.95
C LEU A 4 -9.24 32.29 -36.76
N LEU A 5 -9.94 31.84 -37.81
CA LEU A 5 -11.04 30.85 -37.68
C LEU A 5 -10.65 29.43 -38.13
N ARG A 6 -9.40 29.01 -37.89
CA ARG A 6 -8.92 27.67 -38.31
C ARG A 6 -8.25 26.83 -37.22
N ARG A 7 -8.51 27.13 -35.94
CA ARG A 7 -7.95 26.38 -34.80
C ARG A 7 -9.01 26.17 -33.72
N CYS A 8 -9.95 25.25 -33.90
CA CYS A 8 -10.68 24.70 -32.76
C CYS A 8 -11.48 23.41 -33.06
N ARG A 9 -11.10 22.63 -34.10
CA ARG A 9 -11.70 21.31 -34.31
C ARG A 9 -10.81 20.18 -33.80
N CYS A 10 -9.48 20.28 -33.92
CA CYS A 10 -8.57 19.27 -33.35
C CYS A 10 -8.60 19.22 -31.81
N SER A 11 -8.91 20.34 -31.14
CA SER A 11 -8.91 20.41 -29.67
C SER A 11 -10.06 19.61 -29.04
N LEU A 12 -11.23 19.57 -29.67
CA LEU A 12 -12.37 18.79 -29.16
C LEU A 12 -12.13 17.28 -29.31
N TRP A 13 -11.54 16.85 -30.43
CA TRP A 13 -11.23 15.44 -30.65
C TRP A 13 -10.12 14.95 -29.71
N LEU A 14 -9.11 15.77 -29.44
CA LEU A 14 -8.06 15.46 -28.45
C LEU A 14 -8.63 15.35 -27.02
N LEU A 15 -9.53 16.25 -26.61
CA LEU A 15 -10.19 16.17 -25.31
C LEU A 15 -11.10 14.94 -25.18
N LEU A 16 -11.78 14.54 -26.27
CA LEU A 16 -12.62 13.35 -26.30
C LEU A 16 -11.79 12.05 -26.15
N VAL A 17 -10.63 11.98 -26.82
CA VAL A 17 -9.70 10.84 -26.73
C VAL A 17 -9.10 10.72 -25.34
N VAL A 18 -8.75 11.84 -24.70
CA VAL A 18 -8.24 11.84 -23.32
C VAL A 18 -9.33 11.45 -22.32
N SER A 19 -10.60 11.81 -22.56
CA SER A 19 -11.72 11.36 -21.71
C SER A 19 -12.10 9.89 -21.87
N LEU A 20 -11.76 9.27 -23.01
CA LEU A 20 -11.99 7.84 -23.29
C LEU A 20 -10.84 6.95 -22.79
N MET A 21 -9.68 7.53 -22.50
CA MET A 21 -8.61 6.90 -21.72
C MET A 21 -8.90 7.04 -20.22
N GLY A 22 -10.13 6.69 -19.81
CA GLY A 22 -10.42 6.48 -18.40
C GLY A 22 -9.45 5.42 -17.89
N CYS A 23 -8.76 5.71 -16.79
CA CYS A 23 -7.92 4.75 -16.09
C CYS A 23 -8.82 3.58 -15.66
N THR A 24 -8.91 2.55 -16.48
CA THR A 24 -9.53 1.29 -16.10
C THR A 24 -8.61 0.65 -15.10
N VAL A 25 -8.86 0.87 -13.82
CA VAL A 25 -8.32 0.02 -12.77
C VAL A 25 -8.90 -1.37 -13.06
N PRO A 26 -8.10 -2.39 -13.41
CA PRO A 26 -8.64 -3.71 -13.64
C PRO A 26 -9.16 -4.21 -12.29
N ALA A 27 -10.48 -4.24 -12.12
CA ALA A 27 -11.07 -5.04 -11.06
C ALA A 27 -10.56 -6.46 -11.27
N ALA A 28 -9.79 -7.00 -10.32
CA ALA A 28 -9.25 -8.35 -10.42
C ALA A 28 -10.40 -9.31 -10.72
N THR A 29 -10.45 -9.82 -11.94
CA THR A 29 -11.47 -10.80 -12.32
C THR A 29 -11.21 -12.07 -11.54
N ARG A 30 -12.26 -12.86 -11.27
CA ARG A 30 -12.16 -14.13 -10.53
C ARG A 30 -11.07 -15.07 -11.08
N GLU A 31 -10.79 -14.96 -12.37
CA GLU A 31 -9.74 -15.69 -13.10
C GLU A 31 -8.32 -15.26 -12.72
N ALA A 32 -8.10 -13.99 -12.38
CA ALA A 32 -6.81 -13.46 -11.93
C ALA A 32 -6.49 -13.80 -10.47
N ILE A 33 -7.52 -14.07 -9.64
CA ILE A 33 -7.33 -14.35 -8.20
C ILE A 33 -6.69 -15.73 -7.95
N VAL A 34 -7.07 -16.74 -8.73
CA VAL A 34 -6.58 -18.12 -8.56
C VAL A 34 -5.05 -18.23 -8.62
N PRO A 35 -4.36 -17.70 -9.66
CA PRO A 35 -2.89 -17.75 -9.69
C PRO A 35 -2.25 -16.95 -8.54
N ILE A 36 -2.81 -15.80 -8.15
CA ILE A 36 -2.29 -14.98 -7.04
C ILE A 36 -2.33 -15.76 -5.72
N ILE A 37 -3.44 -16.44 -5.42
CA ILE A 37 -3.56 -17.24 -4.19
C ILE A 37 -2.68 -18.48 -4.25
N ALA A 38 -2.49 -19.08 -5.44
CA ALA A 38 -1.65 -20.26 -5.60
C ALA A 38 -0.17 -20.01 -5.27
N GLU A 39 0.31 -18.76 -5.37
CA GLU A 39 1.66 -18.37 -4.94
C GLU A 39 1.82 -18.33 -3.40
N ILE A 40 0.71 -18.27 -2.65
CA ILE A 40 0.71 -18.27 -1.18
C ILE A 40 0.82 -19.71 -0.69
N THR A 41 2.04 -20.13 -0.33
CA THR A 41 2.30 -21.48 0.16
C THR A 41 2.42 -21.53 1.69
N ALA A 42 2.08 -22.66 2.29
CA ALA A 42 2.28 -22.87 3.73
C ALA A 42 3.74 -22.66 4.16
N GLU A 43 4.70 -23.07 3.32
CA GLU A 43 6.13 -22.85 3.57
C GLU A 43 6.48 -21.36 3.61
N SER A 44 6.00 -20.58 2.63
CA SER A 44 6.25 -19.13 2.59
C SER A 44 5.65 -18.40 3.81
N CYS A 45 4.45 -18.82 4.24
CA CYS A 45 3.82 -18.30 5.46
C CYS A 45 4.61 -18.69 6.71
N GLN A 46 5.06 -19.95 6.79
CA GLN A 46 5.84 -20.43 7.93
C GLN A 46 7.18 -19.71 8.06
N GLN A 47 7.87 -19.46 6.95
CA GLN A 47 9.13 -18.69 6.94
C GLN A 47 8.91 -17.26 7.46
N GLN A 48 7.82 -16.60 7.04
CA GLN A 48 7.47 -15.25 7.53
C GLN A 48 7.09 -15.25 9.02
N LEU A 49 6.36 -16.28 9.48
CA LEU A 49 6.05 -16.42 10.90
C LEU A 49 7.30 -16.68 11.74
N GLN A 50 8.22 -17.51 11.25
CA GLN A 50 9.49 -17.78 11.93
C GLN A 50 10.32 -16.51 12.11
N SER A 51 10.35 -15.62 11.12
CA SER A 51 11.09 -14.37 11.25
C SER A 51 10.46 -13.42 12.27
N LEU A 52 9.13 -13.40 12.39
CA LEU A 52 8.42 -12.69 13.46
C LEU A 52 8.63 -13.30 14.84
N VAL A 53 8.71 -14.63 14.94
CA VAL A 53 9.02 -15.32 16.21
C VAL A 53 10.47 -15.05 16.63
N ALA A 54 11.41 -15.05 15.68
CA ALA A 54 12.83 -14.80 15.93
C ALA A 54 13.13 -13.39 16.45
N LEU A 55 12.23 -12.42 16.25
CA LEU A 55 12.31 -11.11 16.90
C LEU A 55 12.21 -11.20 18.42
N GLY A 56 11.68 -12.29 18.98
CA GLY A 56 11.46 -12.42 20.41
C GLY A 56 10.26 -11.59 20.89
N PRO A 57 10.20 -11.26 22.20
CA PRO A 57 9.09 -10.52 22.78
C PRO A 57 8.96 -9.09 22.23
N ARG A 58 7.73 -8.60 22.27
CA ARG A 58 7.27 -7.34 21.66
C ARG A 58 6.26 -6.66 22.57
N PHE A 59 6.62 -6.49 23.83
CA PHE A 59 5.75 -5.92 24.84
C PHE A 59 5.60 -4.41 24.63
N ALA A 60 4.36 -3.94 24.57
CA ALA A 60 4.10 -2.51 24.59
C ALA A 60 4.61 -1.89 25.89
N GLY A 61 5.32 -0.77 25.78
CA GLY A 61 5.90 -0.07 26.93
C GLY A 61 7.33 -0.49 27.29
N ASP A 62 7.92 -1.44 26.55
CA ASP A 62 9.37 -1.66 26.56
C ASP A 62 10.01 -0.91 25.38
N ALA A 63 10.95 -0.01 25.65
CA ALA A 63 11.49 0.91 24.64
C ALA A 63 12.28 0.18 23.55
N ASP A 64 13.09 -0.82 23.92
CA ASP A 64 13.92 -1.56 22.97
C ASP A 64 13.09 -2.54 22.16
N GLU A 65 12.15 -3.22 22.79
CA GLU A 65 11.25 -4.13 22.08
C GLU A 65 10.31 -3.39 21.14
N THR A 66 9.75 -2.25 21.56
CA THR A 66 8.89 -1.40 20.72
C THR A 66 9.68 -0.92 19.50
N ARG A 67 10.85 -0.31 19.70
CA ARG A 67 11.69 0.19 18.62
C ARG A 67 12.07 -0.91 17.62
N ARG A 68 12.59 -2.04 18.12
CA ARG A 68 13.01 -3.17 17.28
C ARG A 68 11.85 -3.72 16.45
N SER A 69 10.67 -3.85 17.06
CA SER A 69 9.48 -4.39 16.38
C SER A 69 9.00 -3.46 15.27
N VAL A 70 8.88 -2.15 15.58
CA VAL A 70 8.44 -1.13 14.62
C VAL A 70 9.42 -1.05 13.45
N GLU A 71 10.72 -0.97 13.71
CA GLU A 71 11.76 -0.90 12.68
C GLU A 71 11.75 -2.14 11.77
N TYR A 72 11.61 -3.33 12.35
CA TYR A 72 11.55 -4.57 11.58
C TYR A 72 10.33 -4.62 10.67
N ILE A 73 9.14 -4.38 11.23
CA ILE A 73 7.87 -4.50 10.50
C ILE A 73 7.81 -3.43 9.41
N GLU A 74 8.18 -2.18 9.71
CA GLU A 74 8.24 -1.11 8.72
C GLU A 74 9.17 -1.46 7.56
N LYS A 75 10.40 -1.93 7.86
CA LYS A 75 11.35 -2.34 6.83
C LYS A 75 10.76 -3.44 5.95
N ARG A 76 10.11 -4.44 6.55
CA ARG A 76 9.53 -5.56 5.82
C ARG A 76 8.39 -5.11 4.91
N LEU A 77 7.49 -4.25 5.40
CA LEU A 77 6.38 -3.71 4.61
C LEU A 77 6.88 -2.87 3.43
N ARG A 78 7.89 -2.02 3.64
CA ARG A 78 8.52 -1.28 2.54
C ARG A 78 9.16 -2.19 1.49
N GLN A 79 9.82 -3.27 1.91
CA GLN A 79 10.39 -4.27 0.98
C GLN A 79 9.33 -5.00 0.15
N LEU A 80 8.10 -5.13 0.67
CA LEU A 80 6.96 -5.69 -0.05
C LEU A 80 6.27 -4.66 -0.96
N GLY A 81 6.79 -3.42 -1.04
CA GLY A 81 6.28 -2.38 -1.93
C GLY A 81 5.18 -1.51 -1.33
N TYR A 82 4.86 -1.66 -0.04
CA TYR A 82 3.89 -0.79 0.62
C TYR A 82 4.48 0.60 0.90
N GLN A 83 3.64 1.63 0.76
CA GLN A 83 3.89 2.89 1.45
C GLN A 83 3.56 2.71 2.93
N VAL A 84 4.43 3.19 3.82
CA VAL A 84 4.27 3.00 5.28
C VAL A 84 4.31 4.35 5.99
N GLN A 85 3.29 4.58 6.81
CA GLN A 85 3.16 5.75 7.68
C GLN A 85 3.11 5.30 9.14
N ARG A 86 3.75 6.06 10.03
CA ARG A 86 3.64 5.87 11.48
C ARG A 86 2.57 6.81 12.01
N GLU A 87 1.54 6.25 12.63
CA GLU A 87 0.54 7.02 13.36
C GLU A 87 0.81 6.91 14.86
N ALA A 88 0.97 8.05 15.52
CA ALA A 88 1.16 8.10 16.96
C ALA A 88 -0.13 7.69 17.69
N VAL A 89 -0.03 6.70 18.58
CA VAL A 89 -1.12 6.28 19.46
C VAL A 89 -1.04 7.03 20.80
N GLY A 90 0.17 7.45 21.18
CA GLY A 90 0.48 8.09 22.45
C GLY A 90 1.37 7.23 23.34
N PRO A 91 1.81 7.79 24.49
CA PRO A 91 2.73 7.11 25.37
C PRO A 91 2.05 6.03 26.20
N TRP A 92 2.66 4.84 26.25
CA TRP A 92 2.32 3.78 27.19
C TRP A 92 3.55 3.44 28.01
N ARG A 93 3.43 3.52 29.35
CA ARG A 93 4.56 3.34 30.29
C ARG A 93 5.80 4.20 29.95
N GLY A 94 5.57 5.40 29.41
CA GLY A 94 6.64 6.33 29.04
C GLY A 94 7.31 6.03 27.69
N VAL A 95 6.81 5.04 26.93
CA VAL A 95 7.28 4.71 25.59
C VAL A 95 6.19 5.08 24.58
N GLU A 96 6.53 5.88 23.57
CA GLU A 96 5.60 6.23 22.50
C GLU A 96 5.20 4.99 21.70
N GLN A 97 3.90 4.76 21.59
CA GLN A 97 3.35 3.66 20.81
C GLN A 97 2.90 4.18 19.45
N VAL A 98 3.09 3.36 18.41
CA VAL A 98 2.75 3.72 17.03
C VAL A 98 2.00 2.60 16.34
N ASN A 99 1.03 2.97 15.52
CA ASN A 99 0.47 2.10 14.50
C ASN A 99 1.28 2.28 13.21
N LEU A 100 1.44 1.20 12.44
CA LEU A 100 1.95 1.26 11.07
C LEU A 100 0.75 1.18 10.12
N ILE A 101 0.46 2.28 9.43
CA ILE A 101 -0.58 2.35 8.40
C ILE A 101 0.09 2.11 7.05
N VAL A 102 -0.47 1.20 6.25
CA VAL A 102 0.11 0.84 4.95
C VAL A 102 -0.89 0.94 3.81
N GLU A 103 -0.39 1.38 2.66
CA GLU A 103 -1.16 1.55 1.44
C GLU A 103 -0.42 0.94 0.25
N ILE A 104 -1.20 0.40 -0.69
CA ILE A 104 -0.72 0.02 -2.03
C ILE A 104 -1.14 1.14 -2.97
N GLU A 105 -0.20 1.75 -3.70
CA GLU A 105 -0.51 2.83 -4.64
C GLU A 105 -1.61 2.41 -5.64
N GLY A 106 -2.65 3.24 -5.76
CA GLY A 106 -3.53 3.30 -6.94
C GLY A 106 -4.72 2.34 -7.01
N LEU A 107 -5.10 1.61 -5.94
CA LEU A 107 -6.07 0.51 -6.08
C LEU A 107 -7.21 0.38 -5.05
N VAL A 108 -7.31 1.21 -4.01
CA VAL A 108 -8.40 1.04 -3.01
C VAL A 108 -8.92 2.37 -2.48
N ASP A 109 -10.25 2.45 -2.34
CA ASP A 109 -10.92 3.48 -1.54
C ASP A 109 -10.32 3.47 -0.11
N PRO A 110 -9.85 4.62 0.43
CA PRO A 110 -9.23 4.72 1.75
C PRO A 110 -10.12 4.24 2.91
N THR A 111 -11.41 3.99 2.66
CA THR A 111 -12.33 3.42 3.66
C THR A 111 -12.30 1.89 3.77
N THR A 112 -11.58 1.19 2.88
CA THR A 112 -11.43 -0.28 2.95
C THR A 112 -10.20 -0.64 3.78
N VAL A 113 -10.40 -0.93 5.06
CA VAL A 113 -9.39 -1.58 5.92
C VAL A 113 -9.56 -3.09 5.75
N VAL A 114 -8.57 -3.76 5.14
CA VAL A 114 -8.51 -5.23 5.02
C VAL A 114 -7.62 -5.80 6.11
#